data_AF-A0A645GSM3-F1
#
_entry.id   AF-A0A645GSM3-F1
#
_cell.length_a   1.000
_cell.length_b   1.000
_cell.length_c   1.000
_cell.angle_alpha   90.00
_cell.angle_beta   90.00
_cell.angle_gamma   90.00
#
_symmetry.space_group_name_H-M   'P 1'
#
loop_
_entity.id
_entity.type
_entity.pdbx_description
1 polymer ?
#
loop_
_entity_poly.entity_id
_entity_poly.type
_entity_poly.pdbx_seq_one_letter_code
_entity_poly.pdbx_strand_id
1 'polypeptide(L)'
;MNHIIPVATEYQSVLLDNLYKMRIVFDKEKADKLSKEDAALIEEIADHISAIKSNVDDMVDARKTANKLEDARDKAVAYHDTVEVYFNVIRYHVDKLELIVDNQMWTLPKYRELLFIS
;
A
#
# COMPACT_ATOMS: atom_id res chain seq x y z
N MET A 1 -6.51 -1.60 6.89
CA MET A 1 -5.08 -1.31 7.19
C MET A 1 -4.36 -2.47 7.85
N ASN A 2 -4.94 -3.10 8.88
CA ASN A 2 -4.30 -4.15 9.68
C ASN A 2 -3.85 -5.41 8.92
N HIS A 3 -4.27 -5.60 7.66
CA HIS A 3 -3.93 -6.79 6.87
C HIS A 3 -2.95 -6.52 5.72
N ILE A 4 -2.94 -5.30 5.17
CA ILE A 4 -2.15 -4.98 3.96
C ILE A 4 -0.83 -4.30 4.33
N ILE A 5 -0.88 -3.29 5.20
CA ILE A 5 0.31 -2.53 5.61
C ILE A 5 1.35 -3.41 6.33
N PRO A 6 0.97 -4.30 7.27
CA PRO A 6 1.95 -5.17 7.93
C PRO A 6 2.67 -6.09 6.94
N VAL A 7 1.94 -6.68 5.99
CA VAL A 7 2.49 -7.57 4.96
C VAL A 7 3.46 -6.82 4.05
N ALA A 8 3.10 -5.63 3.58
CA ALA A 8 3.98 -4.81 2.75
C ALA A 8 5.25 -4.38 3.52
N THR A 9 5.11 -4.04 4.80
CA THR A 9 6.26 -3.70 5.68
C THR A 9 7.16 -4.91 5.92
N GLU A 10 6.59 -6.09 6.09
CA GLU A 10 7.35 -7.34 6.27
C GLU A 10 8.16 -7.67 5.01
N TYR A 11 7.53 -7.60 3.83
CA TYR A 11 8.22 -7.79 2.56
C TYR A 11 9.33 -6.75 2.33
N GLN A 12 9.07 -5.47 2.64
CA GLN A 12 10.08 -4.42 2.59
C GLN A 12 11.28 -4.73 3.52
N SER A 13 11.02 -5.30 4.70
CA SER A 13 12.07 -5.70 5.64
C SER A 13 12.94 -6.83 5.09
N VAL A 14 12.34 -7.78 4.37
CA VAL A 14 13.07 -8.86 3.67
C VAL A 14 13.97 -8.29 2.57
N LEU A 15 13.47 -7.36 1.76
CA LEU A 15 14.27 -6.70 0.72
C LEU A 15 15.45 -5.90 1.32
N LEU A 16 15.20 -5.17 2.41
CA LEU A 16 16.23 -4.42 3.13
C LEU A 16 17.33 -5.31 3.67
N ASP A 17 16.97 -6.45 4.28
CA ASP A 17 17.93 -7.42 4.80
C ASP A 17 18.76 -8.06 3.67
N ASN A 18 18.15 -8.36 2.53
CA ASN A 18 18.87 -8.83 1.35
C ASN A 18 19.89 -7.80 0.85
N LEU A 19 19.47 -6.54 0.71
CA LEU A 19 20.35 -5.44 0.30
C LEU A 19 21.53 -5.27 1.27
N TYR A 20 21.25 -5.32 2.58
CA TYR A 20 22.29 -5.24 3.61
C TYR A 20 23.30 -6.39 3.50
N LYS A 21 22.82 -7.64 3.35
CA LYS A 21 23.66 -8.83 3.19
C LYS A 21 24.51 -8.75 1.92
N MET A 22 23.97 -8.26 0.81
CA MET A 22 24.72 -8.10 -0.45
C MET A 22 25.91 -7.14 -0.31
N ARG A 23 25.73 -6.04 0.44
CA ARG A 23 26.80 -5.09 0.74
C ARG A 23 27.89 -5.63 1.65
N ILE A 24 27.60 -6.66 2.45
CA ILE A 24 28.60 -7.34 3.28
C ILE A 24 29.40 -8.35 2.45
N VAL A 25 28.73 -9.08 1.55
CA VAL A 25 29.32 -10.21 0.82
C VAL A 25 30.14 -9.74 -0.40
N PHE A 26 29.72 -8.66 -1.06
CA PHE A 26 30.36 -8.17 -2.28
C PHE A 26 31.07 -6.83 -2.05
N ASP A 27 32.03 -6.51 -2.91
CA ASP A 27 32.58 -5.16 -2.99
C ASP A 27 31.49 -4.14 -3.34
N LYS A 28 31.73 -2.87 -3.00
CA LYS A 28 30.73 -1.81 -3.11
C LYS A 28 30.15 -1.68 -4.52
N GLU A 29 31.00 -1.69 -5.56
CA GLU A 29 30.57 -1.47 -6.94
C GLU A 29 29.66 -2.61 -7.41
N LYS A 30 30.04 -3.85 -7.10
CA LYS A 30 29.24 -5.03 -7.42
C LYS A 30 27.94 -5.09 -6.60
N ALA A 31 28.00 -4.78 -5.31
CA ALA A 31 26.82 -4.75 -4.44
C ALA A 31 25.81 -3.70 -4.91
N ASP A 32 26.23 -2.46 -5.17
CA ASP A 32 25.36 -1.39 -5.64
C ASP A 32 24.75 -1.72 -7.01
N LYS A 33 25.50 -2.36 -7.91
CA LYS A 33 24.97 -2.83 -9.19
C LYS A 33 23.90 -3.91 -9.03
N LEU A 34 24.12 -4.89 -8.16
CA LEU A 34 23.21 -6.03 -7.99
C LEU A 34 21.97 -5.70 -7.16
N SER A 35 22.07 -4.76 -6.22
CA SER A 35 20.97 -4.38 -5.30
C SER A 35 20.13 -3.19 -5.77
N LYS A 36 20.42 -2.65 -6.96
CA LYS A 36 19.76 -1.45 -7.48
C LYS A 36 18.24 -1.61 -7.58
N GLU A 37 17.77 -2.76 -8.05
CA GLU A 37 16.34 -3.03 -8.21
C GLU A 37 15.65 -3.19 -6.86
N ASP A 38 16.27 -3.93 -5.92
CA ASP A 38 15.76 -4.06 -4.55
C ASP A 38 15.64 -2.71 -3.85
N ALA A 39 16.63 -1.82 -4.01
CA ALA A 39 16.59 -0.47 -3.47
C ALA A 39 15.41 0.33 -4.01
N ALA A 40 15.17 0.28 -5.32
CA ALA A 40 14.05 0.97 -5.95
C ALA A 40 12.70 0.44 -5.47
N LEU A 41 12.56 -0.89 -5.33
CA LEU A 41 11.34 -1.51 -4.81
C LEU A 41 11.07 -1.12 -3.34
N ILE A 42 12.11 -1.05 -2.51
CA ILE A 42 11.99 -0.62 -1.11
C ILE A 42 11.42 0.80 -1.04
N GLU A 43 11.92 1.72 -1.86
CA GLU A 43 11.44 3.10 -1.95
C GLU A 43 9.98 3.14 -2.44
N GLU A 44 9.65 2.41 -3.51
CA GLU A 44 8.28 2.35 -4.05
C GLU A 44 7.26 1.81 -3.03
N ILE A 45 7.63 0.76 -2.28
CA ILE A 45 6.79 0.22 -1.20
C ILE A 45 6.59 1.27 -0.10
N ALA A 46 7.65 1.99 0.29
CA ALA A 46 7.56 3.02 1.32
C ALA A 46 6.59 4.13 0.92
N ASP A 47 6.70 4.62 -0.31
CA ASP A 47 5.86 5.67 -0.86
C ASP A 47 4.39 5.24 -0.91
N HIS A 48 4.11 4.03 -1.37
CA HIS A 48 2.74 3.49 -1.39
C HIS A 48 2.17 3.31 0.02
N ILE A 49 2.93 2.79 0.98
CA ILE A 49 2.48 2.66 2.37
C ILE A 49 2.18 4.04 2.96
N SER A 50 3.05 5.02 2.72
CA SER A 50 2.89 6.39 3.20
C SER A 50 1.63 7.05 2.62
N ALA A 51 1.45 6.95 1.30
CA ALA A 51 0.28 7.48 0.62
C ALA A 51 -1.02 6.83 1.11
N ILE A 52 -1.05 5.51 1.32
CA ILE A 52 -2.21 4.82 1.90
C ILE A 52 -2.54 5.38 3.28
N LYS A 53 -1.55 5.53 4.17
CA LYS A 53 -1.78 6.05 5.52
C LYS A 53 -2.36 7.46 5.49
N SER A 54 -1.72 8.38 4.76
CA SER A 54 -2.19 9.77 4.66
C SER A 54 -3.62 9.84 4.13
N ASN A 55 -3.91 9.17 3.01
CA ASN A 55 -5.25 9.22 2.42
C ASN A 55 -6.32 8.57 3.31
N VAL A 56 -5.97 7.53 4.08
CA VAL A 56 -6.90 6.94 5.05
C VAL A 56 -7.19 7.91 6.19
N ASP A 57 -6.17 8.59 6.71
CA ASP A 57 -6.34 9.59 7.77
C ASP A 57 -7.21 10.76 7.28
N ASP A 58 -6.94 11.29 6.08
CA ASP A 58 -7.71 12.36 5.45
C ASP A 58 -9.18 11.93 5.18
N MET A 59 -9.38 10.70 4.67
CA MET A 59 -10.70 10.12 4.47
C MET A 59 -11.47 9.97 5.79
N VAL A 60 -10.78 9.57 6.87
CA VAL A 60 -11.39 9.45 8.20
C VAL A 60 -11.84 10.81 8.71
N ASP A 61 -11.07 11.87 8.47
CA ASP A 61 -11.43 13.23 8.87
C ASP A 61 -12.56 13.83 8.02
N ALA A 62 -12.57 13.59 6.71
CA ALA A 62 -13.70 13.91 5.84
C ALA A 62 -14.98 13.21 6.32
N ARG A 63 -14.88 11.91 6.66
CA ARG A 63 -16.00 11.12 7.21
C ARG A 63 -16.49 11.66 8.55
N LYS A 64 -15.59 12.07 9.45
CA LYS A 64 -15.96 12.71 10.73
C LYS A 64 -16.76 13.98 10.48
N THR A 65 -16.39 14.77 9.48
CA THR A 65 -17.08 16.01 9.12
C THR A 65 -18.45 15.73 8.52
N ALA A 66 -18.54 14.81 7.55
CA ALA A 66 -19.82 14.40 6.94
C ALA A 66 -20.81 13.84 7.98
N ASN A 67 -20.32 13.11 8.98
CA ASN A 67 -21.16 12.54 10.03
C ASN A 67 -21.81 13.58 10.96
N LYS A 68 -21.29 14.81 11.02
CA LYS A 68 -21.87 15.90 11.81
C LYS A 68 -23.09 16.54 11.14
N LEU A 69 -23.33 16.27 9.85
CA LEU A 69 -24.51 16.77 9.15
C LEU A 69 -25.77 16.07 9.67
N GLU A 70 -26.80 16.83 9.99
CA GLU A 70 -28.07 16.30 10.52
C GLU A 70 -28.99 15.83 9.39
N ASP A 71 -29.07 16.61 8.30
CA ASP A 71 -29.86 16.26 7.13
C ASP A 71 -29.26 15.06 6.39
N ALA A 72 -30.12 14.10 6.04
CA ALA A 72 -29.70 12.86 5.41
C ALA A 72 -29.22 13.06 3.97
N ARG A 73 -29.80 14.02 3.24
CA ARG A 73 -29.42 14.31 1.86
C ARG A 73 -28.06 15.01 1.84
N ASP A 74 -27.86 16.01 2.67
CA ASP A 74 -26.57 16.72 2.76
C ASP A 74 -25.46 15.77 3.20
N LYS A 75 -25.75 14.86 4.14
CA LYS A 75 -24.82 13.79 4.52
C LYS A 75 -24.46 12.89 3.36
N ALA A 76 -25.45 12.44 2.59
CA ALA A 76 -25.20 11.57 1.43
C ALA A 76 -24.31 12.26 0.38
N VAL A 77 -24.59 13.53 0.08
CA VAL A 77 -23.78 14.34 -0.84
C VAL A 77 -22.36 14.48 -0.31
N ALA A 78 -22.17 14.80 0.97
CA ALA A 78 -20.84 14.91 1.56
C ALA A 78 -20.05 13.60 1.50
N TYR A 79 -20.70 12.45 1.71
CA TYR A 79 -20.02 11.15 1.57
C TYR A 79 -19.54 10.89 0.15
N HIS A 80 -20.39 11.13 -0.84
CA HIS A 80 -20.03 10.96 -2.26
C HIS A 80 -18.91 11.94 -2.67
N ASP A 81 -19.07 13.23 -2.37
CA ASP A 81 -18.16 14.26 -2.89
C ASP A 81 -16.83 14.34 -2.13
N THR A 82 -16.81 13.96 -0.85
CA THR A 82 -15.64 14.17 0.02
C THR A 82 -15.05 12.91 0.65
N VAL A 83 -15.79 11.81 0.75
CA VAL A 83 -15.28 10.56 1.37
C VAL A 83 -14.94 9.52 0.30
N GLU A 84 -15.85 9.30 -0.65
CA GLU A 84 -15.68 8.29 -1.71
C GLU A 84 -14.46 8.57 -2.60
N VAL A 85 -14.11 9.83 -2.82
CA VAL A 85 -12.96 10.24 -3.64
C VAL A 85 -11.64 9.59 -3.20
N TYR A 86 -11.48 9.31 -1.91
CA TYR A 86 -10.28 8.66 -1.37
C TYR A 86 -10.22 7.16 -1.67
N PHE A 87 -11.36 6.50 -1.94
CA PHE A 87 -11.41 5.05 -2.13
C PHE A 87 -10.58 4.64 -3.33
N ASN A 88 -10.72 5.35 -4.45
CA ASN A 88 -9.96 5.07 -5.66
C ASN A 88 -8.47 5.32 -5.49
N VAL A 89 -8.09 6.37 -4.74
CA VAL A 89 -6.69 6.71 -4.47
C VAL A 89 -6.04 5.64 -3.58
N ILE A 90 -6.69 5.28 -2.47
CA ILE A 90 -6.19 4.24 -1.57
C ILE A 90 -6.10 2.90 -2.32
N ARG A 91 -7.13 2.56 -3.09
CA ARG A 91 -7.16 1.34 -3.89
C ARG A 91 -6.03 1.28 -4.89
N TYR A 92 -5.73 2.37 -5.61
CA TYR A 92 -4.62 2.41 -6.54
C TYR A 92 -3.29 1.99 -5.88
N HIS A 93 -2.98 2.54 -4.71
CA HIS A 93 -1.76 2.19 -4.00
C HIS A 93 -1.76 0.75 -3.47
N VAL A 94 -2.91 0.26 -3.01
CA VAL A 94 -3.06 -1.14 -2.58
C VAL A 94 -2.86 -2.10 -3.75
N ASP A 95 -3.47 -1.83 -4.90
CA ASP A 95 -3.36 -2.65 -6.11
C ASP A 95 -1.91 -2.66 -6.63
N LYS A 96 -1.16 -1.55 -6.47
CA LYS A 96 0.28 -1.51 -6.77
C LYS A 96 1.10 -2.37 -5.82
N LEU A 97 0.82 -2.30 -4.51
CA LEU A 97 1.47 -3.18 -3.54
C LEU A 97 1.17 -4.67 -3.81
N GLU A 98 -0.04 -5.02 -4.26
CA GLU A 98 -0.40 -6.40 -4.63
C GLU A 98 0.47 -6.97 -5.77
N LEU A 99 0.93 -6.11 -6.70
CA LEU A 99 1.79 -6.49 -7.81
C LEU A 99 3.26 -6.66 -7.40
N ILE A 100 3.70 -5.89 -6.38
CA ILE A 100 5.09 -5.87 -5.92
C ILE A 100 5.34 -6.97 -4.87
N VAL A 101 4.40 -7.14 -3.94
CA VAL A 101 4.55 -8.08 -2.83
C VAL A 101 4.37 -9.52 -3.30
N ASP A 102 5.21 -10.41 -2.76
CA ASP A 102 5.14 -11.84 -3.05
C ASP A 102 3.73 -12.42 -2.80
N ASN A 103 3.26 -13.22 -3.74
CA ASN A 103 1.93 -13.84 -3.71
C ASN A 103 1.71 -14.72 -2.46
N GLN A 104 2.76 -15.33 -1.91
CA GLN A 104 2.66 -16.17 -0.72
C GLN A 104 2.44 -15.36 0.56
N MET A 105 2.90 -14.11 0.58
CA MET A 105 2.74 -13.20 1.72
C MET A 105 1.42 -12.42 1.65
N TRP A 106 0.88 -12.21 0.45
CA TRP A 106 -0.34 -11.45 0.25
C TRP A 106 -1.57 -12.19 0.84
N THR A 107 -2.22 -11.58 1.83
CA THR A 107 -3.26 -12.24 2.64
C THR A 107 -4.65 -12.25 2.02
N LEU A 108 -4.87 -11.46 0.97
CA LEU A 108 -6.17 -11.37 0.30
C LEU A 108 -6.15 -12.16 -1.01
N PRO A 109 -7.24 -12.87 -1.35
CA PRO A 109 -7.34 -13.55 -2.64
C PRO A 109 -7.27 -12.51 -3.77
N LYS A 110 -6.43 -12.77 -4.77
CA LYS A 110 -6.27 -11.87 -5.91
C LYS A 110 -7.53 -11.85 -6.76
N TYR A 111 -7.78 -10.76 -7.48
CA TYR A 111 -8.97 -10.65 -8.34
C TYR A 111 -9.13 -11.83 -9.32
N ARG A 112 -8.02 -12.32 -9.87
CA ARG A 112 -8.01 -13.51 -10.73
C ARG A 112 -8.45 -14.78 -9.99
N GLU A 113 -8.09 -14.92 -8.73
CA GLU A 113 -8.46 -16.07 -7.91
C GLU A 113 -9.95 -16.03 -7.58
N LEU A 114 -10.48 -14.85 -7.26
CA LEU A 114 -11.91 -14.63 -7.02
C LEU A 114 -12.79 -14.90 -8.25
N LEU A 115 -12.28 -14.63 -9.46
CA LEU A 115 -13.06 -14.73 -10.70
C LEU A 115 -12.95 -16.09 -11.41
N PHE A 116 -11.91 -16.88 -11.13
CA PHE A 116 -11.60 -18.09 -11.91
C PHE A 116 -11.29 -19.34 -11.09
N ILE A 117 -11.31 -19.28 -9.76
CA ILE A 117 -11.31 -20.49 -8.92
C ILE A 117 -12.76 -20.96 -8.76
N SER A 118 -13.17 -21.85 -9.66
CA SER A 118 -14.36 -22.71 -9.55
C SER A 118 -13.95 -24.16 -9.70
#